data_AF-A0A848T7Z6-F1
#
_entry.id   AF-A0A848T7Z6-F1
#
_cell.length_a   1.000
_cell.length_b   1.000
_cell.length_c   1.000
_cell.angle_alpha   90.00
_cell.angle_beta   90.00
_cell.angle_gamma   90.00
#
_symmetry.space_group_name_H-M   'P 1'
#
loop_
_entity.id
_entity.type
_entity.pdbx_description
1 polymer ?
#
loop_
_entity_poly.entity_id
_entity_poly.type
_entity_poly.pdbx_seq_one_letter_code
_entity_poly.pdbx_strand_id
1 'polypeptide(L)'
;MVVRSVQSNVDRRTGWISRGNSTSLCSVVRDHVGPVSINDLSSREDLTGAIERRRYGAVSYLGAPVFGPHGEVAGVLAAMTSVVHCWSRRERELVSDHAFLLSEQIMLGAALQTLKLLSRERTAFSAIN
;
A
#
# COMPACT_ATOMS: atom_id res chain seq x y z
N MET A 1 -11.49 -14.74 5.47
CA MET A 1 -10.56 -13.84 4.76
C MET A 1 -10.56 -12.51 5.47
N VAL A 2 -9.50 -12.18 6.21
CA VAL A 2 -9.40 -10.91 6.93
C VAL A 2 -8.66 -9.93 6.03
N VAL A 3 -9.39 -9.08 5.30
CA VAL A 3 -8.81 -7.96 4.56
C VAL A 3 -8.52 -6.86 5.57
N ARG A 4 -7.29 -6.82 6.07
CA ARG A 4 -6.83 -5.70 6.90
C ARG A 4 -5.98 -4.79 6.03
N SER A 5 -6.53 -3.61 5.73
CA SER A 5 -5.70 -2.48 5.34
C SER A 5 -4.75 -2.22 6.49
N VAL A 6 -3.46 -2.55 6.32
CA VAL A 6 -2.43 -2.04 7.22
C VAL A 6 -2.26 -0.58 6.87
N GLN A 7 -3.11 0.26 7.43
CA GLN A 7 -2.85 1.69 7.50
C GLN A 7 -1.62 1.85 8.37
N SER A 8 -0.48 2.08 7.72
CA SER A 8 0.72 2.57 8.40
C SER A 8 0.34 3.81 9.19
N ASN A 9 0.71 3.85 10.47
CA ASN A 9 0.39 4.94 11.37
C ASN A 9 1.13 6.20 10.88
N VAL A 10 0.39 7.16 10.33
CA VAL A 10 0.95 8.40 9.76
C VAL A 10 1.29 9.36 10.89
N ASP A 11 2.58 9.53 11.17
CA ASP A 11 3.07 10.60 12.04
C ASP A 11 2.90 11.96 11.32
N ARG A 12 2.18 12.89 11.95
CA ARG A 12 1.76 14.17 11.36
C ARG A 12 2.87 15.21 11.27
N ARG A 13 4.09 14.91 11.74
CA ARG A 13 5.20 15.89 11.79
C ARG A 13 6.27 15.75 10.72
N THR A 14 6.42 14.60 10.06
CA THR A 14 7.53 14.37 9.10
C THR A 14 7.14 13.67 7.80
N GLY A 15 5.88 13.23 7.65
CA GLY A 15 5.29 12.82 6.36
C GLY A 15 5.87 11.55 5.72
N TRP A 16 6.93 10.93 6.25
CA TRP A 16 7.54 9.74 5.71
C TRP A 16 8.08 8.84 6.83
N ILE A 17 7.67 7.57 6.82
CA ILE A 17 8.30 6.53 7.66
C ILE A 17 9.63 6.16 7.00
N SER A 18 10.73 6.63 7.59
CA SER A 18 12.09 6.27 7.18
C SER A 18 12.49 4.87 7.66
N ARG A 19 13.02 4.09 6.71
CA ARG A 19 14.21 3.21 6.81
C ARG A 19 14.50 2.61 8.20
N GLY A 20 13.67 1.65 8.62
CA GLY A 20 14.13 0.57 9.49
C GLY A 20 14.57 -0.60 8.62
N ASN A 21 15.72 -1.21 8.93
CA ASN A 21 16.29 -2.39 8.24
C ASN A 21 15.46 -3.68 8.45
N SER A 22 14.14 -3.53 8.62
CA SER A 22 13.17 -4.59 8.82
C SER A 22 12.58 -4.91 7.46
N THR A 23 12.95 -6.06 6.88
CA THR A 23 12.31 -6.60 5.68
C THR A 23 10.82 -6.84 5.98
N SER A 24 9.98 -5.86 5.66
CA SER A 24 8.52 -5.99 5.71
C SER A 24 8.03 -6.67 4.44
N LEU A 25 6.90 -7.36 4.48
CA LEU A 25 6.33 -7.92 3.25
C LEU A 25 5.93 -6.82 2.25
N CYS A 26 5.52 -5.66 2.77
CA CYS A 26 5.23 -4.48 1.97
C CYS A 26 6.45 -3.92 1.21
N SER A 27 7.67 -4.02 1.76
CA SER A 27 8.87 -3.56 1.03
C SER A 27 9.18 -4.48 -0.15
N VAL A 28 8.93 -5.79 -0.01
CA VAL A 28 9.07 -6.72 -1.14
C VAL A 28 8.17 -6.30 -2.30
N VAL A 29 6.91 -5.94 -2.02
CA VAL A 29 5.98 -5.48 -3.08
C VAL A 29 6.43 -4.16 -3.68
N ARG A 30 6.92 -3.22 -2.87
CA ARG A 30 7.39 -1.91 -3.34
C ARG A 30 8.54 -2.03 -4.35
N ASP A 31 9.40 -3.03 -4.17
CA ASP A 31 10.55 -3.25 -5.05
C ASP A 31 10.17 -3.96 -6.38
N HIS A 32 8.89 -4.31 -6.57
CA HIS A 32 8.38 -4.97 -7.77
C HIS A 32 7.34 -4.12 -8.50
N VAL A 33 7.38 -4.16 -9.84
CA VAL A 33 6.36 -3.55 -10.72
C VAL A 33 5.21 -4.55 -10.90
N GLY A 34 4.47 -4.84 -9.82
CA GLY A 34 3.30 -5.73 -9.88
C GLY A 34 3.00 -6.50 -8.60
N PRO A 35 1.94 -7.34 -8.62
CA PRO A 35 1.55 -8.14 -7.47
C PRO A 35 2.60 -9.21 -7.14
N VAL A 36 2.92 -9.35 -5.86
CA VAL A 36 3.81 -10.37 -5.32
C VAL A 36 3.00 -11.42 -4.58
N SER A 37 3.22 -12.69 -4.92
CA SER A 37 2.58 -13.85 -4.31
C SER A 37 3.64 -14.73 -3.64
N ILE A 38 3.48 -14.96 -2.34
CA ILE A 38 4.31 -15.85 -1.54
C ILE A 38 3.37 -16.91 -0.95
N ASN A 39 3.50 -18.14 -1.44
CA ASN A 39 2.66 -19.26 -1.00
C ASN A 39 3.08 -19.81 0.36
N ASP A 40 4.37 -19.70 0.70
CA ASP A 40 4.90 -20.14 1.99
C ASP A 40 6.11 -19.27 2.40
N LEU A 41 5.93 -18.49 3.46
CA LEU A 41 6.96 -17.61 4.04
C LEU A 41 8.05 -18.38 4.78
N SER A 42 7.83 -19.66 5.13
CA SER A 42 8.88 -20.49 5.72
C SER A 42 10.02 -20.75 4.73
N SER A 43 9.73 -20.74 3.43
CA SER A 43 10.70 -20.89 2.35
C SER A 43 11.58 -19.65 2.11
N ARG A 44 11.28 -18.52 2.78
CA ARG A 44 11.92 -17.21 2.60
C ARG A 44 12.70 -16.81 3.84
N GLU A 45 13.96 -17.24 3.94
CA GLU A 45 14.84 -16.91 5.07
C GLU A 45 15.01 -15.40 5.27
N ASP A 46 15.06 -14.64 4.17
CA ASP A 46 15.17 -13.18 4.13
C ASP A 46 13.95 -12.44 4.75
N LEU A 47 12.83 -13.13 4.90
CA LEU A 47 11.57 -12.59 5.44
C LEU A 47 11.24 -13.14 6.84
N THR A 48 12.17 -13.85 7.49
CA THR A 48 11.97 -14.40 8.84
C THR A 48 11.69 -13.30 9.88
N GLY A 49 12.30 -12.13 9.70
CA GLY A 49 12.11 -10.97 10.58
C GLY A 49 10.87 -10.13 10.30
N ALA A 50 10.09 -10.46 9.26
CA ALA A 50 8.95 -9.65 8.82
C ALA A 50 7.92 -9.50 9.96
N ILE A 51 7.45 -8.25 10.16
CA ILE A 51 6.48 -7.94 11.21
C ILE A 51 5.19 -8.70 10.98
N GLU A 52 4.81 -8.91 9.72
CA GLU A 52 3.60 -9.62 9.32
C GLU A 52 3.63 -11.09 9.77
N ARG A 53 4.81 -11.73 9.68
CA ARG A 53 5.02 -13.08 10.19
C ARG A 53 4.97 -13.11 11.72
N ARG A 54 5.70 -12.20 12.39
CA ARG A 54 5.83 -12.20 13.86
C ARG A 54 4.58 -11.75 14.61
N ARG A 55 3.88 -10.73 14.10
CA ARG A 55 2.75 -10.08 14.77
C ARG A 55 1.39 -10.61 14.31
N TYR A 56 1.28 -11.00 13.04
CA TYR A 56 0.00 -11.45 12.47
C TYR A 56 -0.01 -12.94 12.12
N GLY A 57 1.09 -13.65 12.37
CA GLY A 57 1.19 -15.08 12.08
C GLY A 57 1.09 -15.40 10.60
N ALA A 58 1.48 -14.47 9.72
CA ALA A 58 1.40 -14.70 8.28
C ALA A 58 2.32 -15.86 7.87
N VAL A 59 1.74 -16.83 7.17
CA VAL A 59 2.41 -17.96 6.51
C VAL A 59 2.38 -17.78 5.00
N SER A 60 1.31 -17.22 4.44
CA SER A 60 1.25 -16.85 3.02
C SER A 60 0.81 -15.41 2.86
N TYR A 61 1.24 -14.80 1.75
CA TYR A 61 1.06 -13.38 1.48
C TYR A 61 0.82 -13.14 -0.01
N LEU A 62 -0.15 -12.29 -0.31
CA LEU A 62 -0.40 -11.73 -1.64
C LEU A 62 -0.54 -10.23 -1.49
N GLY A 63 0.35 -9.46 -2.11
CA GLY A 63 0.32 -8.00 -2.06
C GLY A 63 0.38 -7.39 -3.45
N ALA A 64 -0.32 -6.29 -3.65
CA ALA A 64 -0.25 -5.48 -4.86
C ALA A 64 0.06 -4.01 -4.51
N PRO A 65 0.90 -3.32 -5.31
CA PRO A 65 1.24 -1.93 -5.05
C PRO A 65 0.03 -1.03 -5.26
N VAL A 66 -0.12 -0.05 -4.37
CA VAL A 66 -1.06 1.07 -4.53
C VAL A 66 -0.25 2.30 -4.88
N PHE A 67 -0.60 2.95 -5.97
CA PHE A 67 0.15 4.08 -6.53
C PHE A 67 -0.42 5.43 -6.08
N GLY A 68 0.48 6.38 -5.88
CA GLY A 68 0.17 7.77 -5.64
C GLY A 68 0.07 8.57 -6.95
N PRO A 69 -0.25 9.88 -6.85
CA PRO A 69 -0.49 10.75 -8.00
C PRO A 69 0.71 10.94 -8.94
N HIS A 70 1.93 10.67 -8.49
CA HIS A 70 3.15 10.81 -9.29
C HIS A 70 3.70 9.46 -9.76
N GLY A 71 2.90 8.39 -9.67
CA GLY A 71 3.30 7.03 -10.04
C GLY A 71 4.22 6.35 -9.03
N GLU A 72 4.47 6.97 -7.88
CA GLU A 72 5.19 6.38 -6.75
C GLU A 72 4.32 5.34 -6.04
N VAL A 73 4.94 4.34 -5.42
CA VAL A 73 4.20 3.38 -4.58
C VAL A 73 3.84 4.04 -3.26
N ALA A 74 2.59 4.49 -3.13
CA ALA A 74 2.04 5.10 -1.91
C ALA A 74 1.80 4.06 -0.80
N GLY A 75 1.54 2.80 -1.17
CA GLY A 75 1.28 1.73 -0.22
C GLY A 75 1.14 0.35 -0.88
N VAL A 76 0.63 -0.61 -0.11
CA VAL A 76 0.40 -1.98 -0.57
C VAL A 76 -0.96 -2.44 -0.06
N LEU A 77 -1.79 -2.98 -0.96
CA LEU A 77 -2.97 -3.75 -0.60
C LEU A 77 -2.57 -5.22 -0.50
N ALA A 78 -2.83 -5.86 0.65
CA ALA A 78 -2.41 -7.24 0.86
C ALA A 78 -3.49 -8.12 1.48
N ALA A 79 -3.46 -9.38 1.09
CA ALA A 79 -4.11 -10.50 1.76
C ALA A 79 -3.03 -11.40 2.39
N MET A 80 -3.28 -11.87 3.61
CA MET A 80 -2.40 -12.78 4.32
C MET A 80 -3.20 -13.84 5.07
N THR A 81 -2.58 -14.99 5.28
CA THR A 81 -3.18 -16.13 5.97
C THR A 81 -2.13 -16.85 6.82
N SER A 82 -2.57 -17.51 7.89
CA SER A 82 -1.73 -18.25 8.83
C SER A 82 -1.51 -19.72 8.43
N VAL A 83 -1.91 -20.09 7.21
CA VAL A 83 -1.67 -21.41 6.62
C VAL A 83 -1.09 -21.24 5.22
N VAL A 84 -0.37 -22.26 4.73
CA VAL A 84 0.12 -22.31 3.35
C VAL A 84 -1.07 -22.18 2.39
N HIS A 85 -0.97 -21.27 1.42
CA HIS A 85 -2.03 -20.98 0.46
C HIS A 85 -1.46 -20.74 -0.92
N CYS A 86 -2.00 -21.44 -1.91
CA CYS A 86 -1.65 -21.28 -3.32
C CYS A 86 -2.59 -20.25 -3.95
N TRP A 87 -2.10 -19.01 -4.13
CA TRP A 87 -2.90 -17.94 -4.71
C TRP A 87 -3.23 -18.22 -6.17
N SER A 88 -4.52 -18.43 -6.45
CA SER A 88 -5.04 -18.62 -7.80
C SER A 88 -4.81 -17.37 -8.65
N ARG A 89 -4.93 -17.53 -9.97
CA ARG A 89 -4.88 -16.39 -10.90
C ARG A 89 -5.98 -15.36 -10.58
N ARG A 90 -7.19 -15.83 -10.31
CA ARG A 90 -8.34 -14.98 -9.99
C ARG A 90 -8.13 -14.18 -8.71
N GLU A 91 -7.55 -14.77 -7.66
CA GLU A 91 -7.24 -14.02 -6.42
C GLU A 91 -6.19 -12.94 -6.66
N ARG A 92 -5.16 -13.22 -7.47
CA ARG A 92 -4.15 -12.24 -7.85
C ARG A 92 -4.75 -11.08 -8.65
N GLU A 93 -5.59 -11.38 -9.63
CA GLU A 93 -6.34 -10.38 -10.41
C GLU A 93 -7.22 -9.53 -9.50
N LEU A 94 -8.00 -10.16 -8.60
CA LEU A 94 -8.85 -9.43 -7.66
C LEU A 94 -8.04 -8.47 -6.77
N VAL A 95 -6.93 -8.91 -6.18
CA VAL A 95 -6.10 -8.02 -5.33
C VAL A 95 -5.50 -6.87 -6.16
N SER A 96 -5.05 -7.14 -7.38
CA SER A 96 -4.54 -6.10 -8.29
C SER A 96 -5.63 -5.09 -8.66
N ASP A 97 -6.83 -5.54 -9.01
CA ASP A 97 -7.96 -4.68 -9.40
C ASP A 97 -8.35 -3.77 -8.23
N HIS A 98 -8.40 -4.30 -7.00
CA HIS A 98 -8.69 -3.49 -5.82
C HIS A 98 -7.57 -2.50 -5.51
N ALA A 99 -6.30 -2.89 -5.68
CA ALA A 99 -5.17 -1.99 -5.50
C ALA A 99 -5.18 -0.85 -6.53
N PHE A 100 -5.55 -1.16 -7.77
CA PHE A 100 -5.74 -0.18 -8.83
C PHE A 100 -6.86 0.81 -8.49
N LEU A 101 -8.04 0.32 -8.09
CA LEU A 101 -9.15 1.19 -7.68
C LEU A 101 -8.79 2.10 -6.49
N LEU A 102 -8.03 1.59 -5.52
CA LEU A 102 -7.52 2.41 -4.41
C LEU A 102 -6.54 3.50 -4.89
N SER A 103 -5.71 3.18 -5.89
CA SER A 103 -4.80 4.16 -6.51
C SER A 103 -5.58 5.29 -7.18
N GLU A 104 -6.60 4.94 -7.98
CA GLU A 104 -7.51 5.91 -8.61
C GLU A 104 -8.20 6.80 -7.57
N GLN A 105 -8.65 6.22 -6.45
CA GLN A 105 -9.26 6.98 -5.37
C GLN A 105 -8.28 7.97 -4.72
N ILE A 106 -7.02 7.57 -4.51
CA ILE A 106 -5.97 8.47 -4.00
C ILE A 106 -5.70 9.61 -4.97
N MET A 107 -5.58 9.31 -6.27
CA MET A 107 -5.36 10.32 -7.31
C MET A 107 -6.51 11.33 -7.35
N LEU A 108 -7.75 10.85 -7.36
CA LEU A 108 -8.93 11.72 -7.33
C LEU A 108 -8.94 12.60 -6.06
N GLY A 109 -8.61 12.02 -4.91
CA GLY A 109 -8.51 12.75 -3.65
C GLY A 109 -7.48 13.89 -3.72
N ALA A 110 -6.30 13.62 -4.27
CA ALA A 110 -5.25 14.61 -4.45
C ALA A 110 -5.67 15.73 -5.43
N ALA A 111 -6.26 15.38 -6.56
CA ALA A 111 -6.74 16.34 -7.55
C ALA A 111 -7.80 17.28 -6.96
N LEU A 112 -8.76 16.75 -6.19
CA LEU A 112 -9.77 17.56 -5.51
C LEU A 112 -9.17 18.48 -4.45
N GLN A 113 -8.12 18.07 -3.74
CA GLN A 113 -7.43 18.93 -2.80
C GLN A 113 -6.71 20.09 -3.50
N THR A 114 -6.02 19.83 -4.61
CA THR A 114 -5.37 20.86 -5.42
C THR A 114 -6.39 21.88 -5.94
N LEU A 115 -7.52 21.41 -6.48
CA LEU A 115 -8.60 22.30 -6.94
C LEU A 115 -9.15 23.20 -5.82
N LYS A 116 -9.32 22.66 -4.60
CA LYS A 116 -9.76 23.43 -3.44
C LYS A 116 -8.75 24.52 -3.05
N LEU A 117 -7.46 24.23 -3.13
CA LEU A 117 -6.41 25.21 -2.83
C LEU A 117 -6.42 26.36 -3.85
N LEU A 118 -6.42 26.04 -5.14
CA LEU A 118 -6.46 27.03 -6.22
C LEU A 118 -7.72 27.91 -6.16
N SER A 119 -8.87 27.32 -5.82
CA SER A 119 -10.11 28.08 -5.64
C SER A 119 -10.01 29.09 -4.49
N ARG A 120 -9.34 28.75 -3.39
CA ARG A 120 -9.16 29.65 -2.24
C ARG A 120 -8.24 30.82 -2.55
N GLU A 121 -7.15 30.55 -3.27
CA GLU A 121 -6.23 31.61 -3.73
C GLU A 121 -6.96 32.59 -4.64
N ARG A 122 -7.73 32.10 -5.61
CA ARG A 122 -8.51 32.95 -6.52
C ARG A 122 -9.48 33.87 -5.77
N THR A 123 -10.18 33.35 -4.74
CA THR A 123 -11.09 34.17 -3.93
C THR A 123 -10.33 35.20 -3.08
N ALA A 124 -9.16 34.85 -2.55
CA ALA A 124 -8.34 35.79 -1.77
C ALA A 124 -7.83 36.94 -2.65
N PHE A 125 -7.37 36.66 -3.88
CA PHE A 125 -6.96 37.69 -4.83
C PHE A 125 -8.11 38.60 -5.26
N SER A 126 -9.32 38.05 -5.43
CA SER A 126 -10.49 38.85 -5.79
C SER A 126 -11.01 39.76 -4.66
N ALA A 127 -10.59 39.56 -3.41
CA ALA A 127 -11.02 40.37 -2.27
C ALA A 127 -10.08 41.54 -1.95
N ILE A 128 -8.90 41.58 -2.58
CA ILE A 128 -7.87 42.63 -2.38
C ILE A 128 -7.96 43.72 -3.46
N ASN A 129 -8.59 43.41 -4.59
CA ASN A 129 -8.88 44.35 -5.68
C ASN A 129 -10.32 44.85 -5.60
#